data_AF-A0A938CIJ6-F1
#
_entry.id   AF-A0A938CIJ6-F1
#
_cell.length_a   1.000
_cell.length_b   1.000
_cell.length_c   1.000
_cell.angle_alpha   90.00
_cell.angle_beta   90.00
_cell.angle_gamma   90.00
#
_symmetry.space_group_name_H-M   'P 1'
#
loop_
_entity.id
_entity.type
_entity.pdbx_description
1 polymer ?
#
loop_
_entity_poly.entity_id
_entity_poly.type
_entity_poly.pdbx_seq_one_letter_code
_entity_poly.pdbx_strand_id
1 'polypeptide(L)'
;MPDTTSTVSNAEIAAMCRQFSSLLHAEVNILDILEALRAQTSNPQLREIIESVREDLEMGRMLATAFSRYPQTFSPFFISMIRQGELEGGLDTICAELAAHYESRLDDAPDATRRRGGAGAFDIESATSLLRWMLTWVAALLATCAMGAGVLIYAHEIGSLPGNVTANILLLSAIIVLLGVVILARGKRR
;
A
#
# COMPACT_ATOMS: atom_id res chain seq x y z
N MET A 1 -12.27 16.96 -20.51
CA MET A 1 -10.88 17.20 -20.08
C MET A 1 -10.96 17.50 -18.59
N PRO A 2 -10.51 16.63 -17.67
CA PRO A 2 -10.53 17.01 -16.26
C PRO A 2 -9.52 18.13 -16.06
N ASP A 3 -9.99 19.20 -15.43
CA ASP A 3 -9.25 20.42 -15.12
C ASP A 3 -8.03 20.09 -14.24
N THR A 4 -6.82 20.22 -14.78
CA THR A 4 -5.55 20.03 -14.07
C THR A 4 -5.01 21.37 -13.57
N THR A 5 -5.84 22.16 -12.91
CA THR A 5 -5.34 23.18 -11.98
C THR A 5 -5.00 22.44 -10.68
N SER A 6 -3.71 22.28 -10.39
CA SER A 6 -3.13 21.42 -9.34
C SER A 6 -3.43 21.86 -7.90
N THR A 7 -4.68 22.20 -7.61
CA THR A 7 -5.14 22.64 -6.30
C THR A 7 -5.11 21.48 -5.32
N VAL A 8 -4.62 21.74 -4.10
CA VAL A 8 -4.58 20.74 -3.03
C VAL A 8 -5.98 20.60 -2.46
N SER A 9 -6.52 19.39 -2.50
CA SER A 9 -7.86 19.08 -2.00
C SER A 9 -7.86 18.87 -0.48
N ASN A 10 -9.02 19.07 0.14
CA ASN A 10 -9.23 18.76 1.56
C ASN A 10 -8.93 17.28 1.88
N ALA A 11 -9.17 16.37 0.93
CA ALA A 11 -8.87 14.95 1.08
C ALA A 11 -7.36 14.67 1.18
N GLU A 12 -6.55 15.39 0.41
CA GLU A 12 -5.09 15.29 0.46
C GLU A 12 -4.54 15.87 1.77
N ILE A 13 -5.09 17.00 2.24
CA ILE A 13 -4.73 17.59 3.55
C ILE A 13 -5.09 16.62 4.69
N ALA A 14 -6.28 16.01 4.66
CA ALA A 14 -6.69 15.01 5.64
C ALA A 14 -5.76 13.80 5.66
N ALA A 15 -5.44 13.25 4.48
CA ALA A 15 -4.53 12.11 4.36
C ALA A 15 -3.13 12.43 4.91
N MET A 16 -2.59 13.60 4.55
CA MET A 16 -1.31 14.10 5.09
C MET A 16 -1.35 14.19 6.61
N CYS A 17 -2.39 14.79 7.20
CA CYS A 17 -2.52 14.94 8.66
C CYS A 17 -2.61 13.60 9.39
N ARG A 18 -3.34 12.61 8.84
CA ARG A 18 -3.40 11.25 9.43
C ARG A 18 -2.04 10.59 9.44
N GLN A 19 -1.31 10.65 8.33
CA GLN A 19 0.01 10.07 8.21
C GLN A 19 0.99 10.78 9.15
N PHE A 20 0.94 12.12 9.21
CA PHE A 20 1.74 12.93 10.12
C PHE A 20 1.50 12.54 11.58
N SER A 21 0.23 12.48 12.01
CA SER A 21 -0.17 12.07 13.36
C SER A 21 0.32 10.67 13.70
N SER A 22 0.14 9.69 12.79
CA SER A 22 0.55 8.31 13.01
C SER A 22 2.06 8.18 13.22
N LEU A 23 2.86 8.91 12.45
CA LEU A 23 4.32 8.88 12.56
C LEU A 23 4.83 9.65 13.77
N LEU A 24 4.19 10.77 14.13
CA LEU A 24 4.49 11.48 15.38
C LEU A 24 4.20 10.61 16.60
N HIS A 25 3.08 9.89 16.59
CA HIS A 25 2.73 8.94 17.65
C HIS A 25 3.74 7.79 17.76
N ALA A 26 4.37 7.42 16.64
CA ALA A 26 5.49 6.48 16.60
C ALA A 26 6.85 7.13 16.94
N GLU A 27 6.86 8.36 17.44
CA GLU A 27 8.06 9.14 17.84
C GLU A 27 9.10 9.30 16.73
N VAL A 28 8.65 9.28 15.47
CA VAL A 28 9.53 9.50 14.31
C VAL A 28 9.94 10.98 14.27
N ASN A 29 11.19 11.25 13.90
CA ASN A 29 11.69 12.62 13.75
C ASN A 29 10.88 13.38 12.71
N ILE A 30 10.47 14.61 13.02
CA ILE A 30 9.61 15.43 12.17
C ILE A 30 10.17 15.68 10.76
N LEU A 31 11.49 15.77 10.60
CA LEU A 31 12.12 15.94 9.29
C LEU A 31 12.00 14.66 8.45
N ASP A 32 12.14 13.49 9.07
CA ASP A 32 11.95 12.18 8.42
C ASP A 32 10.47 11.97 8.05
N ILE A 33 9.55 12.43 8.89
CA ILE A 33 8.11 12.43 8.60
C ILE A 33 7.82 13.27 7.35
N LEU A 34 8.32 14.50 7.30
CA LEU A 34 8.13 15.39 6.16
C LEU A 34 8.71 14.81 4.87
N GLU A 35 9.89 14.18 4.94
CA GLU A 35 10.50 13.50 3.79
C GLU A 35 9.65 12.31 3.32
N ALA A 36 9.15 11.48 4.25
CA ALA A 36 8.27 10.37 3.92
C ALA A 36 6.95 10.85 3.28
N LEU A 37 6.36 11.93 3.78
CA LEU A 37 5.13 12.50 3.22
C LEU A 37 5.36 13.09 1.83
N ARG A 38 6.46 13.80 1.63
CA ARG A 38 6.87 14.34 0.33
C ARG A 38 7.01 13.23 -0.71
N ALA A 39 7.64 12.11 -0.35
CA ALA A 39 7.85 10.97 -1.23
C ALA A 39 6.54 10.24 -1.61
N GLN A 40 5.55 10.21 -0.70
CA GLN A 40 4.28 9.51 -0.90
C GLN A 40 3.20 10.39 -1.57
N THR A 41 3.37 11.72 -1.53
CA THR A 41 2.39 12.66 -2.07
C THR A 41 2.36 12.63 -3.60
N SER A 42 1.19 12.36 -4.17
CA SER A 42 0.96 12.40 -5.63
C SER A 42 0.78 13.81 -6.19
N ASN A 43 0.33 14.76 -5.37
CA ASN A 43 0.06 16.12 -5.79
C ASN A 43 1.37 16.93 -5.86
N PRO A 44 1.75 17.45 -7.05
CA PRO A 44 3.01 18.17 -7.21
C PRO A 44 3.07 19.44 -6.36
N GLN A 45 1.95 20.17 -6.23
CA GLN A 45 1.90 21.39 -5.43
C GLN A 45 2.07 21.08 -3.94
N LEU A 46 1.35 20.10 -3.41
CA LEU A 46 1.50 19.70 -2.00
C LEU A 46 2.92 19.19 -1.72
N ARG A 47 3.52 18.45 -2.65
CA ARG A 47 4.90 17.96 -2.52
C ARG A 47 5.92 19.10 -2.42
N GLU A 48 5.80 20.14 -3.26
CA GLU A 48 6.65 21.32 -3.19
C GLU A 48 6.46 22.10 -1.88
N ILE A 49 5.22 22.20 -1.40
CA ILE A 49 4.92 22.83 -0.12
C ILE A 49 5.58 22.07 1.03
N ILE A 50 5.44 20.75 1.07
CA ILE A 50 6.06 19.90 2.11
C ILE A 50 7.58 20.04 2.09
N GLU A 51 8.21 20.07 0.92
CA GLU A 51 9.66 20.25 0.83
C GLU A 51 10.10 21.61 1.40
N SER A 52 9.42 22.70 1.03
CA SER A 52 9.80 24.02 1.55
C SER A 52 9.52 24.14 3.07
N VAL A 53 8.49 23.46 3.57
CA VAL A 53 8.25 23.37 5.02
C VAL A 53 9.39 22.61 5.71
N ARG A 54 9.86 21.50 5.11
CA ARG A 54 11.01 20.73 5.61
C ARG A 54 12.27 21.59 5.69
N GLU A 55 12.59 22.32 4.62
CA GLU A 55 13.72 23.27 4.58
C GLU A 55 13.59 24.36 5.65
N ASP A 56 12.39 24.91 5.85
CA ASP A 56 12.13 25.91 6.90
C ASP A 56 12.40 25.34 8.30
N LEU A 57 12.01 24.09 8.56
CA LEU A 57 12.30 23.42 9.83
C LEU A 57 13.79 23.13 10.01
N GLU A 58 14.51 22.72 8.96
CA GLU A 58 15.96 22.56 9.00
C GLU A 58 16.68 23.87 9.37
N MET A 59 16.12 25.00 8.95
CA MET A 59 16.57 26.35 9.32
C MET A 59 16.14 26.79 10.74
N GLY A 60 15.44 25.93 11.49
CA GLY A 60 14.98 26.20 12.85
C GLY A 60 13.72 27.07 12.93
N ARG A 61 12.96 27.21 11.84
CA ARG A 61 11.66 27.90 11.88
C ARG A 61 10.60 26.98 12.49
N MET A 62 9.64 27.60 13.16
CA MET A 62 8.48 26.89 13.69
C MET A 62 7.61 26.31 12.56
N LEU A 63 7.04 25.13 12.79
CA LEU A 63 6.18 24.41 11.86
C LEU A 63 4.95 25.23 11.47
N ALA A 64 4.30 25.87 12.44
CA ALA A 64 3.15 26.72 12.16
C ALA A 64 3.51 27.90 11.24
N THR A 65 4.71 28.47 11.42
CA THR A 65 5.21 29.58 10.60
C THR A 65 5.51 29.10 9.18
N ALA A 66 6.13 27.92 9.02
CA ALA A 66 6.42 27.33 7.73
C ALA A 66 5.13 27.10 6.91
N PHE A 67 4.11 26.47 7.50
CA PHE A 67 2.82 26.29 6.84
C PHE A 67 2.09 27.60 6.53
N SER A 68 2.28 28.65 7.36
CA SER A 68 1.59 29.93 7.18
C SER A 68 1.96 30.68 5.90
N ARG A 69 3.09 30.32 5.28
CA ARG A 69 3.53 30.83 3.97
C ARG A 69 2.59 30.43 2.83
N TYR A 70 1.70 29.45 3.06
CA TYR A 70 0.79 28.89 2.05
C TYR A 70 -0.69 29.11 2.40
N PRO A 71 -1.17 30.36 2.52
CA PRO A 71 -2.53 30.67 2.96
C PRO A 71 -3.62 30.22 1.97
N GLN A 72 -3.25 29.95 0.71
CA GLN A 72 -4.15 29.42 -0.30
C GLN A 72 -4.44 27.91 -0.11
N THR A 73 -3.60 27.21 0.66
CA THR A 73 -3.74 25.77 0.92
C THR A 73 -4.16 25.51 2.36
N PHE A 74 -3.54 26.20 3.32
CA PHE A 74 -3.81 26.01 4.74
C PHE A 74 -4.60 27.19 5.31
N SER A 75 -5.74 26.88 5.91
CA SER A 75 -6.61 27.87 6.52
C SER A 75 -5.98 28.48 7.79
N PRO A 76 -6.39 29.69 8.22
CA PRO A 76 -5.97 30.25 9.50
C PRO A 76 -6.26 29.34 10.71
N PHE A 77 -7.32 28.53 10.62
CA PHE A 77 -7.65 27.52 11.61
C PHE A 77 -6.58 26.42 11.67
N PHE A 78 -6.20 25.85 10.52
CA PHE A 78 -5.12 24.85 10.44
C PHE A 78 -3.82 25.36 11.07
N ILE A 79 -3.41 26.58 10.71
CA ILE A 79 -2.18 27.19 11.24
C ILE A 79 -2.25 27.38 12.76
N SER A 80 -3.41 27.74 13.29
CA SER A 80 -3.61 27.96 14.73
C SER A 80 -3.57 26.66 15.52
N MET A 81 -4.15 25.59 14.97
CA MET A 81 -4.09 24.25 15.55
C MET A 81 -2.65 23.74 15.59
N ILE A 82 -1.91 23.80 14.48
CA ILE A 82 -0.50 23.39 14.44
C ILE A 82 0.34 24.16 15.47
N ARG A 83 0.14 25.48 15.57
CA ARG A 83 0.82 26.31 16.57
C ARG A 83 0.50 25.88 17.99
N GLN A 84 -0.74 25.54 18.29
CA GLN A 84 -1.13 25.01 19.60
C GLN A 84 -0.39 23.70 19.89
N GLY A 85 -0.39 22.76 18.95
CA GLY A 85 0.32 21.48 19.09
C GLY A 85 1.82 21.64 19.28
N GLU A 86 2.43 22.60 18.59
CA GLU A 86 3.86 22.90 18.70
C GLU A 86 4.23 23.51 20.06
N LEU A 87 3.35 24.33 20.66
CA LEU A 87 3.56 24.93 21.99
C LEU A 87 3.30 23.95 23.14
N GLU A 88 2.27 23.11 23.00
CA GLU A 88 1.85 22.16 24.03
C GLU A 88 2.59 20.81 23.93
N GLY A 89 3.33 20.58 22.84
CA GLY A 89 3.99 19.30 22.57
C GLY A 89 3.04 18.19 22.12
N GLY A 90 1.81 18.52 21.72
CA GLY A 90 0.73 17.60 21.34
C GLY A 90 0.44 17.57 19.84
N LEU A 91 1.47 17.68 18.99
CA LEU A 91 1.29 17.70 17.52
C LEU A 91 0.61 16.42 16.99
N ASP A 92 0.82 15.27 17.62
CA ASP A 92 0.20 14.00 17.24
C ASP A 92 -1.34 14.07 17.34
N THR A 93 -1.83 14.59 18.47
CA THR A 93 -3.25 14.75 18.79
C THR A 93 -3.87 15.82 17.90
N ILE A 94 -3.20 16.96 17.75
CA ILE A 94 -3.65 18.06 16.91
C ILE A 94 -3.73 17.65 15.43
N CYS A 95 -2.76 16.90 14.92
CA CYS A 95 -2.80 16.39 13.55
C CYS A 95 -3.92 15.36 13.36
N ALA A 96 -4.23 14.54 14.37
CA ALA A 96 -5.38 13.63 14.32
C ALA A 96 -6.71 14.39 14.28
N GLU A 97 -6.84 15.46 15.07
CA GLU A 97 -8.02 16.32 15.07
C GLU A 97 -8.19 17.07 13.75
N LEU A 98 -7.10 17.61 13.19
CA LEU A 98 -7.10 18.22 11.86
C LEU A 98 -7.52 17.23 10.79
N ALA A 99 -6.98 16.00 10.81
CA ALA A 99 -7.40 14.95 9.91
C ALA A 99 -8.92 14.72 9.96
N ALA A 100 -9.46 14.48 11.15
CA ALA A 100 -10.89 14.28 11.36
C ALA A 100 -11.73 15.48 10.88
N HIS A 101 -11.27 16.71 11.14
CA HIS A 101 -11.94 17.93 10.69
C HIS A 101 -12.01 18.03 9.17
N TYR A 102 -10.92 17.74 8.47
CA TYR A 102 -10.91 17.80 7.00
C TYR A 102 -11.67 16.63 6.37
N GLU A 103 -11.72 15.47 7.02
CA GLU A 103 -12.51 14.30 6.59
C GLU A 103 -14.01 14.53 6.70
N SER A 104 -14.49 15.08 7.82
CA SER A 104 -15.93 15.32 8.00
C SER A 104 -16.49 16.27 6.93
N ARG A 105 -15.67 17.22 6.46
CA ARG A 105 -16.04 18.14 5.38
C ARG A 105 -16.13 17.48 4.01
N LEU A 106 -15.56 16.28 3.84
CA LEU A 106 -15.73 15.48 2.62
C LEU A 106 -17.06 14.73 2.63
N ASP A 107 -17.46 14.22 3.80
CA ASP A 107 -18.72 13.48 3.97
C ASP A 107 -19.96 14.38 3.84
N ASP A 108 -19.84 15.65 4.23
CA ASP A 108 -20.91 16.65 4.12
C ASP A 108 -21.10 17.22 2.70
N ALA A 109 -20.18 16.92 1.77
CA ALA A 109 -20.34 17.34 0.38
C ALA A 109 -21.41 16.48 -0.32
N PRO A 110 -22.46 17.07 -0.94
CA PRO A 110 -23.48 16.29 -1.65
C PRO A 110 -22.83 15.43 -2.73
N ASP A 111 -22.93 14.12 -2.50
CA ASP A 111 -22.25 13.02 -3.17
C ASP A 111 -22.49 13.00 -4.70
N ALA A 112 -21.55 13.54 -5.48
CA ALA A 112 -21.52 13.41 -6.94
C ALA A 112 -20.52 12.35 -7.42
N THR A 113 -19.84 11.63 -6.53
CA THR A 113 -18.71 10.75 -6.93
C THR A 113 -18.71 9.36 -6.29
N ARG A 114 -19.87 8.88 -5.79
CA ARG A 114 -20.11 7.47 -5.39
C ARG A 114 -20.02 6.42 -6.51
N ARG A 115 -19.10 6.58 -7.47
CA ARG A 115 -18.72 5.54 -8.44
C ARG A 115 -17.20 5.37 -8.51
N ARG A 116 -16.57 5.05 -7.38
CA ARG A 116 -15.43 4.13 -7.40
C ARG A 116 -15.37 3.36 -6.09
N GLY A 117 -15.46 2.05 -6.23
CA GLY A 117 -15.77 1.10 -5.17
C GLY A 117 -14.80 1.16 -3.99
N GLY A 118 -15.35 0.92 -2.80
CA GLY A 118 -14.58 0.69 -1.60
C GLY A 118 -13.55 -0.43 -1.82
N ALA A 119 -12.29 -0.04 -1.80
CA ALA A 119 -11.21 -0.91 -1.36
C ALA A 119 -11.14 -0.70 0.16
N GLY A 120 -11.63 -1.63 0.96
CA GLY A 120 -11.57 -1.44 2.42
C GLY A 120 -12.46 -2.33 3.27
N ALA A 121 -12.63 -3.59 2.90
CA ALA A 121 -12.94 -4.65 3.86
C ALA A 121 -12.26 -5.90 3.30
N PHE A 122 -10.99 -6.10 3.62
CA PHE A 122 -10.35 -7.39 3.37
C PHE A 122 -10.96 -8.35 4.38
N ASP A 123 -12.08 -8.95 4.00
CA ASP A 123 -12.81 -9.89 4.81
C ASP A 123 -11.88 -11.06 5.14
N ILE A 124 -11.59 -11.28 6.42
CA ILE A 124 -10.63 -12.29 6.89
C ILE A 124 -11.07 -13.70 6.43
N GLU A 125 -12.38 -13.89 6.22
CA GLU A 125 -12.95 -15.10 5.66
C GLU A 125 -12.53 -15.33 4.19
N SER A 126 -12.45 -14.26 3.40
CA SER A 126 -11.97 -14.34 2.02
C SER A 126 -10.49 -14.74 1.97
N ALA A 127 -9.66 -14.17 2.85
CA ALA A 127 -8.23 -14.47 2.95
C ALA A 127 -7.96 -15.94 3.32
N THR A 128 -8.67 -16.44 4.32
CA THR A 128 -8.52 -17.83 4.80
C THR A 128 -9.01 -18.85 3.77
N SER A 129 -10.09 -18.53 3.04
CA SER A 129 -10.60 -19.39 1.97
C SER A 129 -9.60 -19.54 0.82
N LEU A 130 -8.93 -18.46 0.42
CA LEU A 130 -7.89 -18.44 -0.61
C LEU A 130 -6.65 -19.19 -0.16
N LEU A 131 -6.20 -18.97 1.07
CA LEU A 131 -5.05 -19.67 1.66
C LEU A 131 -5.30 -21.17 1.74
N ARG A 132 -6.50 -21.59 2.18
CA ARG A 132 -6.90 -23.00 2.26
C ARG A 132 -6.92 -23.64 0.88
N TRP A 133 -7.50 -22.97 -0.12
CA TRP A 133 -7.46 -23.43 -1.50
C TRP A 133 -6.02 -23.56 -1.99
N MET A 134 -5.19 -22.53 -1.83
CA MET A 134 -3.78 -22.56 -2.23
C MET A 134 -3.02 -23.74 -1.60
N LEU A 135 -3.20 -23.99 -0.30
CA LEU A 135 -2.53 -25.08 0.41
C LEU A 135 -2.95 -26.46 -0.11
N THR A 136 -4.24 -26.66 -0.42
CA THR A 136 -4.72 -27.93 -1.00
C THR A 136 -4.10 -28.20 -2.37
N TRP A 137 -3.90 -27.18 -3.21
CA TRP A 137 -3.24 -27.33 -4.50
C TRP A 137 -1.75 -27.64 -4.38
N VAL A 138 -1.05 -26.98 -3.44
CA VAL A 138 0.37 -27.24 -3.17
C VAL A 138 0.56 -28.68 -2.67
N ALA A 139 -0.29 -29.16 -1.78
CA ALA A 139 -0.24 -30.54 -1.29
C ALA A 139 -0.45 -31.56 -2.42
N ALA A 140 -1.42 -31.31 -3.33
CA ALA A 140 -1.66 -32.16 -4.49
C ALA A 140 -0.46 -32.19 -5.46
N LEU A 141 0.17 -31.04 -5.68
CA LEU A 141 1.39 -30.93 -6.49
C LEU A 141 2.54 -31.74 -5.89
N LEU A 142 2.79 -31.57 -4.58
CA LEU A 142 3.85 -32.28 -3.88
C LEU A 142 3.64 -33.80 -3.88
N ALA A 143 2.41 -34.27 -3.66
CA ALA A 143 2.08 -35.69 -3.71
C ALA A 143 2.33 -36.29 -5.11
N THR A 144 1.97 -35.54 -6.15
CA THR A 144 2.21 -35.96 -7.55
C THR A 144 3.69 -36.03 -7.86
N CYS A 145 4.48 -35.04 -7.42
CA CYS A 145 5.94 -35.06 -7.57
C CYS A 145 6.60 -36.23 -6.83
N ALA A 146 6.15 -36.52 -5.61
CA ALA A 146 6.66 -37.65 -4.82
C ALA A 146 6.36 -39.00 -5.49
N MET A 147 5.15 -39.18 -6.01
CA MET A 147 4.79 -40.39 -6.78
C MET A 147 5.61 -40.51 -8.06
N GLY A 148 5.76 -39.42 -8.82
CA GLY A 148 6.56 -39.41 -10.06
C GLY A 148 8.01 -39.80 -9.82
N ALA A 149 8.64 -39.27 -8.76
CA ALA A 149 10.00 -39.63 -8.39
C ALA A 149 10.12 -41.13 -8.02
N GLY A 150 9.16 -41.68 -7.27
CA GLY A 150 9.15 -43.10 -6.89
C GLY A 150 9.04 -44.05 -8.09
N VAL A 151 8.18 -43.74 -9.05
CA VAL A 151 8.00 -44.55 -10.27
C VAL A 151 9.26 -44.54 -11.15
N LEU A 152 9.96 -43.40 -11.24
CA LEU A 152 11.19 -43.28 -12.02
C LEU A 152 12.38 -43.99 -11.37
N ILE A 153 12.49 -43.97 -10.05
CA ILE A 153 13.51 -44.75 -9.32
C ILE A 153 13.25 -46.25 -9.52
N TYR A 154 11.99 -46.69 -9.37
CA TYR A 154 11.62 -48.09 -9.57
C TYR A 154 11.83 -48.57 -11.02
N ALA A 155 11.47 -47.77 -12.02
CA ALA A 155 11.65 -48.12 -13.43
C ALA A 155 13.13 -48.17 -13.87
N HIS A 156 14.01 -47.41 -13.23
CA HIS A 156 15.46 -47.51 -13.45
C HIS A 156 16.03 -48.84 -12.95
N GLU A 157 15.58 -49.30 -11.78
CA GLU A 157 16.05 -50.54 -11.16
C GLU A 157 15.69 -51.80 -11.98
N ILE A 158 14.62 -51.72 -12.77
CA ILE A 158 14.12 -52.81 -13.63
C ILE A 158 14.66 -52.71 -15.07
N GLY A 159 15.46 -51.68 -15.36
CA GLY A 159 16.11 -51.49 -16.67
C GLY A 159 15.17 -51.15 -17.83
N SER A 160 13.96 -50.62 -17.55
CA SER A 160 12.92 -50.44 -18.58
C SER A 160 12.98 -49.09 -19.32
N LEU A 161 13.85 -48.16 -18.93
CA LEU A 161 13.95 -46.82 -19.52
C LEU A 161 15.29 -46.65 -20.25
N PRO A 162 15.31 -46.38 -21.57
CA PRO A 162 16.53 -46.00 -22.26
C PRO A 162 16.92 -44.56 -21.90
N GLY A 163 18.15 -44.35 -21.43
CA GLY A 163 18.75 -43.04 -21.20
C GLY A 163 18.75 -42.57 -19.73
N ASN A 164 19.14 -41.31 -19.52
CA ASN A 164 19.39 -40.74 -18.19
C ASN A 164 18.10 -40.47 -17.42
N VAL A 165 17.89 -41.17 -16.31
CA VAL A 165 16.70 -41.06 -15.45
C VAL A 165 16.45 -39.63 -14.98
N THR A 166 17.51 -38.92 -14.59
CA THR A 166 17.44 -37.53 -14.14
C THR A 166 16.87 -36.60 -15.22
N ALA A 167 17.17 -36.85 -16.50
CA ALA A 167 16.63 -36.06 -17.61
C ALA A 167 15.14 -36.34 -17.84
N ASN A 168 14.70 -37.60 -17.69
CA ASN A 168 13.30 -37.98 -17.83
C ASN A 168 12.43 -37.43 -16.68
N ILE A 169 12.97 -37.37 -15.45
CA ILE A 169 12.32 -36.73 -14.30
C ILE A 169 12.11 -35.23 -14.57
N LEU A 170 13.14 -34.54 -15.04
CA LEU A 170 13.06 -33.11 -15.33
C LEU A 170 12.05 -32.81 -16.46
N LEU A 171 12.02 -33.63 -17.51
CA LEU A 171 11.04 -33.48 -18.60
C LEU A 171 9.59 -33.70 -18.13
N LEU A 172 9.33 -34.72 -17.33
CA LEU A 172 7.98 -34.98 -16.83
C LEU A 172 7.50 -33.86 -15.87
N SER A 173 8.38 -33.39 -14.99
CA SER A 173 8.05 -32.27 -14.10
C SER A 173 7.76 -30.97 -14.88
N ALA A 174 8.54 -30.68 -15.92
CA ALA A 174 8.35 -29.51 -16.76
C ALA A 174 7.01 -29.53 -17.53
N ILE A 175 6.60 -30.70 -18.03
CA ILE A 175 5.32 -30.88 -18.74
C ILE A 175 4.14 -30.65 -17.77
N ILE A 176 4.20 -31.19 -16.55
CA ILE A 176 3.13 -31.03 -15.55
C ILE A 176 2.97 -29.56 -15.14
N VAL A 177 4.07 -28.86 -14.90
CA VAL A 177 4.05 -27.42 -14.57
C VAL A 177 3.44 -26.62 -15.73
N LEU A 178 3.84 -26.89 -16.97
CA LEU A 178 3.33 -26.19 -18.15
C LEU A 178 1.82 -26.43 -18.34
N LEU A 179 1.34 -27.64 -18.07
CA LEU A 179 -0.08 -27.98 -18.16
C LEU A 179 -0.90 -27.27 -17.07
N GLY A 180 -0.35 -27.16 -15.84
CA GLY A 180 -0.94 -26.37 -14.76
C GLY A 180 -1.06 -24.89 -15.10
N VAL A 181 -0.02 -24.29 -15.68
CA VAL A 181 -0.04 -22.88 -16.13
C VAL A 181 -1.09 -22.65 -17.21
N VAL A 182 -1.24 -23.58 -18.16
CA VAL A 182 -2.23 -23.48 -19.24
C VAL A 182 -3.67 -23.59 -18.70
N ILE A 183 -3.93 -24.47 -17.74
CA ILE A 183 -5.23 -24.58 -17.08
C ILE A 183 -5.55 -23.28 -16.32
N LEU A 184 -4.58 -22.71 -15.62
CA LEU A 184 -4.74 -21.45 -14.89
C LEU A 184 -5.00 -20.26 -15.83
N ALA A 185 -4.30 -20.20 -16.96
CA ALA A 185 -4.50 -19.19 -17.99
C ALA A 185 -5.90 -19.26 -18.64
N ARG A 186 -6.50 -20.46 -18.70
CA ARG A 186 -7.88 -20.65 -19.18
C ARG A 186 -8.94 -20.39 -18.11
N GLY A 187 -8.65 -20.65 -16.83
CA GLY A 187 -9.56 -20.40 -15.71
C GLY A 187 -9.84 -18.92 -15.45
N LYS A 188 -8.90 -18.02 -15.79
CA LYS A 188 -9.05 -16.56 -15.58
C LYS A 188 -9.96 -15.85 -16.60
N ARG A 189 -10.50 -16.56 -17.61
CA ARG A 189 -11.40 -15.99 -18.64
C ARG A 189 -12.89 -16.30 -18.41
N ARG A 190 -13.29 -16.75 -17.21
CA ARG A 190 -14.69 -16.88 -16.82
C ARG A 190 -14.95 -16.16 -15.51
#